data_AF-B4DPE8-F1
#
_entry.id   AF-B4DPE8-F1
#
_cell.length_a   1.000
_cell.length_b   1.000
_cell.length_c   1.000
_cell.angle_alpha   90.00
_cell.angle_beta   90.00
_cell.angle_gamma   90.00
#
_symmetry.space_group_name_H-M   'P 1'
#
loop_
_entity.id
_entity.type
_entity.pdbx_description
1 polymer ?
#
loop_
_entity_poly.entity_id
_entity_poly.type
_entity_poly.pdbx_seq_one_letter_code
_entity_poly.pdbx_strand_id
1 'polypeptide(L)'
;MGTWRSASEPSSNTAILSLSGLGHPNLLLLPPSFWENNCKFLYVARNAKDCMVSYYHFQRMNHMLPDPGTWEEYFETFINGKVVWGSWFDHVKGWWEMKDRHQILFLFYEDIKRDPKHEIRKVMQFMGKKVDETVLDKIVQETSFEKMKENPMTNRSTVSKSILDQSISSFMRKGVWGLFIIHSDCLVTSCLPLSRQY
;
A
#
# COMPACT_ATOMS: atom_id res chain seq x y z
N MET A 1 -4.59 -16.02 -16.69
CA MET A 1 -3.18 -16.32 -16.40
C MET A 1 -2.34 -15.09 -16.68
N GLY A 2 -2.15 -14.22 -15.69
CA GLY A 2 -1.35 -13.00 -15.82
C GLY A 2 0.05 -13.23 -15.30
N THR A 3 1.05 -12.98 -16.14
CA THR A 3 2.47 -13.07 -15.80
C THR A 3 2.86 -11.93 -14.86
N TRP A 4 3.29 -12.27 -13.65
CA TRP A 4 3.93 -11.34 -12.72
C TRP A 4 5.26 -10.90 -13.33
N ARG A 5 5.35 -9.69 -13.89
CA ARG A 5 6.64 -9.03 -14.09
C ARG A 5 7.00 -8.31 -12.80
N SER A 6 7.82 -8.99 -12.00
CA SER A 6 8.78 -8.34 -11.11
C SER A 6 9.45 -7.22 -11.90
N ALA A 7 9.32 -5.97 -11.46
CA ALA A 7 10.24 -4.91 -11.85
C ALA A 7 11.57 -5.15 -11.10
N SER A 8 12.25 -6.25 -11.42
CA SER A 8 13.64 -6.46 -11.05
C SER A 8 14.48 -5.78 -12.13
N GLU A 9 15.02 -4.60 -11.83
CA GLU A 9 16.22 -4.17 -12.51
C GLU A 9 17.31 -5.23 -12.21
N PRO A 10 18.02 -5.77 -13.23
CA PRO A 10 19.01 -6.84 -13.04
C PRO A 10 20.16 -6.50 -12.06
N SER A 11 20.26 -5.25 -11.62
CA SER A 11 21.32 -4.74 -10.74
C SER A 11 20.86 -4.42 -9.31
N SER A 12 19.57 -4.56 -8.97
CA SER A 12 19.11 -4.31 -7.60
C SER A 12 18.21 -5.44 -7.07
N ASN A 13 18.70 -6.21 -6.10
CA ASN A 13 17.94 -7.21 -5.32
C ASN A 13 16.94 -6.52 -4.37
N THR A 14 16.11 -5.60 -4.87
CA THR A 14 15.14 -4.82 -4.09
C THR A 14 13.73 -5.10 -4.59
N ALA A 15 12.87 -5.60 -3.70
CA ALA A 15 11.43 -5.70 -3.94
C ALA A 15 10.70 -4.65 -3.10
N ILE A 16 9.81 -3.88 -3.72
CA ILE A 16 8.98 -2.88 -3.03
C ILE A 16 7.55 -3.42 -2.93
N LEU A 17 7.05 -3.56 -1.71
CA LEU A 17 5.71 -4.04 -1.41
C LEU A 17 4.95 -2.93 -0.65
N SER A 18 4.11 -2.17 -1.37
CA SER A 18 3.32 -1.07 -0.79
C SER A 18 1.81 -1.35 -0.81
N LEU A 19 1.14 -1.32 0.34
CA LEU A 19 -0.29 -1.67 0.51
C LEU A 19 -1.29 -0.66 -0.10
N SER A 20 -1.01 -0.08 -1.27
CA SER A 20 -1.94 0.74 -2.04
C SER A 20 -2.42 0.03 -3.30
N GLY A 21 -3.43 -0.82 -3.14
CA GLY A 21 -4.40 -1.13 -4.21
C GLY A 21 -4.02 -2.17 -5.27
N LEU A 22 -2.82 -2.73 -5.29
CA LEU A 22 -2.51 -3.90 -6.12
C LEU A 22 -1.87 -4.95 -5.22
N GLY A 23 -2.44 -6.15 -5.24
CA GLY A 23 -2.22 -7.20 -4.26
C GLY A 23 -0.76 -7.48 -3.95
N HIS A 24 -0.51 -7.70 -2.68
CA HIS A 24 0.74 -8.28 -2.22
C HIS A 24 0.54 -9.78 -2.04
N PRO A 25 1.49 -10.60 -2.50
CA PRO A 25 1.53 -11.97 -2.04
C PRO A 25 1.63 -11.94 -0.51
N ASN A 26 0.76 -12.70 0.16
CA ASN A 26 1.07 -13.18 1.50
C ASN A 26 2.50 -13.72 1.51
N LEU A 27 3.22 -13.65 2.63
CA LEU A 27 4.59 -14.19 2.73
C LEU A 27 4.72 -15.61 2.16
N LEU A 28 3.64 -16.40 2.26
CA LEU A 28 3.50 -17.76 1.74
C LEU A 28 3.48 -17.88 0.20
N LEU A 29 3.23 -16.78 -0.50
CA LEU A 29 3.16 -16.71 -1.97
C LEU A 29 4.46 -16.15 -2.59
N LEU A 30 5.44 -15.76 -1.77
CA LEU A 30 6.75 -15.35 -2.25
C LEU A 30 7.59 -16.59 -2.63
N PRO A 31 8.23 -16.62 -3.81
CA PRO A 31 9.12 -17.70 -4.17
C PRO A 31 10.25 -17.89 -3.14
N PRO A 32 10.62 -19.13 -2.76
CA PRO A 32 11.68 -19.40 -1.79
C PRO A 32 13.01 -18.70 -2.10
N SER A 33 13.31 -18.53 -3.39
CA SER A 33 14.52 -17.88 -3.89
C SER A 33 14.72 -16.45 -3.39
N PHE A 34 13.65 -15.73 -3.03
CA PHE A 34 13.80 -14.39 -2.46
C PHE A 34 14.45 -14.42 -1.07
N TRP A 35 14.13 -15.44 -0.27
CA TRP A 35 14.71 -15.65 1.05
C TRP A 35 16.14 -16.17 0.94
N GLU A 36 16.37 -17.13 0.03
CA GLU A 36 17.70 -17.71 -0.23
C GLU A 36 18.71 -16.67 -0.72
N ASN A 37 18.29 -15.73 -1.57
CA ASN A 37 19.14 -14.67 -2.10
C ASN A 37 19.23 -13.44 -1.19
N ASN A 38 18.68 -13.50 0.03
CA ASN A 38 18.68 -12.42 1.01
C ASN A 38 18.24 -11.06 0.44
N CYS A 39 17.17 -11.07 -0.37
CA CYS A 39 16.64 -9.87 -1.01
C CYS A 39 16.22 -8.82 0.03
N LYS A 40 16.32 -7.54 -0.35
CA LYS A 40 15.83 -6.42 0.44
C LYS A 40 14.35 -6.17 0.13
N PHE A 41 13.54 -6.04 1.17
CA PHE A 41 12.12 -5.74 1.07
C PHE A 41 11.78 -4.39 1.69
N LEU A 42 10.98 -3.59 1.00
CA LEU A 42 10.30 -2.44 1.60
C LEU A 42 8.85 -2.84 1.85
N TYR A 43 8.41 -2.81 3.10
CA TYR A 43 7.02 -3.08 3.46
C TYR A 43 6.37 -1.82 4.02
N VAL A 44 5.24 -1.40 3.42
CA VAL A 44 4.48 -0.23 3.90
C VAL A 44 3.16 -0.67 4.52
N ALA A 45 3.03 -0.52 5.83
CA ALA A 45 1.76 -0.63 6.54
C ALA A 45 1.00 0.69 6.55
N ARG A 46 -0.32 0.61 6.69
CA ARG A 46 -1.22 1.75 6.85
C ARG A 46 -2.36 1.32 7.76
N ASN A 47 -2.94 2.25 8.51
CA ASN A 47 -4.09 2.00 9.37
C ASN A 47 -5.19 1.18 8.64
N ALA A 48 -5.63 0.08 9.27
CA ALA A 48 -6.61 -0.85 8.71
C ALA A 48 -7.88 -0.16 8.22
N LYS A 49 -8.36 0.83 8.98
CA LYS A 49 -9.58 1.58 8.70
C LYS A 49 -9.45 2.39 7.40
N ASP A 50 -8.31 3.07 7.23
CA ASP A 50 -8.03 3.83 6.01
C ASP A 50 -7.74 2.91 4.82
N CYS A 51 -7.11 1.76 5.06
CA CYS A 51 -6.94 0.71 4.05
C CYS A 51 -8.28 0.21 3.54
N MET A 52 -9.22 -0.12 4.43
CA MET A 52 -10.56 -0.60 4.07
C MET A 52 -11.33 0.41 3.23
N VAL A 53 -11.39 1.69 3.65
CA VAL A 53 -12.05 2.75 2.86
C VAL A 53 -11.39 2.88 1.48
N SER A 54 -10.06 2.89 1.43
CA SER A 54 -9.32 3.00 0.17
C SER A 54 -9.58 1.79 -0.75
N TYR A 55 -9.64 0.59 -0.18
CA TYR A 55 -9.80 -0.64 -0.93
C TYR A 55 -11.23 -0.83 -1.44
N TYR A 56 -12.24 -0.43 -0.66
CA TYR A 56 -13.63 -0.37 -1.12
C TYR A 56 -13.80 0.47 -2.39
N HIS A 57 -13.28 1.71 -2.38
CA HIS A 57 -13.33 2.58 -3.55
C HIS A 57 -12.52 2.04 -4.73
N PHE A 58 -11.38 1.42 -4.45
CA PHE A 58 -10.57 0.76 -5.48
C PHE A 58 -11.32 -0.42 -6.12
N GLN A 59 -12.02 -1.21 -5.31
CA GLN A 59 -12.79 -2.37 -5.78
C GLN A 59 -13.99 -1.95 -6.62
N ARG A 60 -14.69 -0.87 -6.22
CA ARG A 60 -15.81 -0.30 -6.99
C ARG A 60 -15.42 0.15 -8.41
N MET A 61 -14.21 0.67 -8.60
CA MET A 61 -13.74 1.09 -9.93
C MET A 61 -13.05 -0.03 -10.71
N ASN A 62 -12.72 -1.16 -10.09
CA ASN A 62 -11.93 -2.22 -10.71
C ASN A 62 -12.81 -3.38 -11.14
N HIS A 63 -13.06 -3.46 -12.45
CA HIS A 63 -13.97 -4.45 -13.03
C HIS A 63 -13.40 -5.88 -13.02
N MET A 64 -12.12 -6.04 -12.66
CA MET A 64 -11.49 -7.35 -12.48
C MET A 64 -11.74 -7.95 -11.09
N LEU A 65 -12.33 -7.18 -10.17
CA LEU A 65 -12.67 -7.61 -8.82
C LEU A 65 -14.18 -7.83 -8.70
N PRO A 66 -14.62 -8.70 -7.78
CA PRO A 66 -16.05 -8.83 -7.49
C PRO A 66 -16.60 -7.50 -6.96
N ASP A 67 -17.88 -7.24 -7.22
CA ASP A 67 -18.59 -6.09 -6.65
C ASP A 67 -18.43 -6.10 -5.12
N PRO A 68 -17.96 -4.99 -4.50
CA PRO A 68 -17.82 -4.93 -3.05
C PRO A 68 -19.15 -4.85 -2.29
N GLY A 69 -20.28 -4.62 -2.96
CA GLY A 69 -21.58 -4.47 -2.31
C GLY A 69 -21.71 -3.14 -1.57
N THR A 70 -22.58 -3.10 -0.55
CA THR A 70 -22.75 -1.91 0.31
C THR A 70 -21.56 -1.71 1.25
N TRP A 71 -21.43 -0.51 1.83
CA TRP A 71 -20.33 -0.22 2.74
C TRP A 71 -20.39 -1.08 4.02
N GLU A 72 -21.59 -1.33 4.53
CA GLU A 72 -21.85 -2.14 5.72
C GLU A 72 -21.49 -3.61 5.49
N GLU A 73 -21.88 -4.18 4.35
CA GLU A 73 -21.48 -5.54 3.95
C GLU A 73 -19.96 -5.63 3.73
N TYR A 74 -19.37 -4.58 3.18
CA TYR A 74 -17.94 -4.53 2.93
C TYR A 74 -17.12 -4.48 4.21
N PHE A 75 -17.58 -3.76 5.23
CA PHE A 75 -16.96 -3.74 6.55
C PHE A 75 -16.82 -5.16 7.12
N GLU A 76 -17.91 -5.92 7.10
CA GLU A 76 -17.93 -7.31 7.55
C GLU A 76 -17.05 -8.21 6.67
N THR A 77 -17.06 -8.01 5.36
CA THR A 77 -16.22 -8.76 4.42
C THR A 77 -14.73 -8.51 4.70
N PHE A 78 -14.35 -7.26 4.96
CA PHE A 78 -12.97 -6.86 5.21
C PHE A 78 -12.46 -7.37 6.55
N ILE A 79 -13.22 -7.19 7.65
CA ILE A 79 -12.78 -7.59 8.99
C ILE A 79 -12.63 -9.11 9.11
N ASN A 80 -13.48 -9.86 8.40
CA ASN A 80 -13.41 -11.33 8.33
C ASN A 80 -12.36 -11.84 7.32
N GLY A 81 -11.59 -10.95 6.68
CA GLY A 81 -10.55 -11.31 5.72
C GLY A 81 -11.08 -11.98 4.44
N LYS A 82 -12.36 -11.79 4.10
CA LYS A 82 -13.01 -12.38 2.92
C LYS A 82 -12.82 -11.56 1.64
N VAL A 83 -11.79 -10.73 1.62
CA VAL A 83 -11.37 -9.97 0.43
C VAL A 83 -10.33 -10.76 -0.37
N VAL A 84 -10.10 -10.36 -1.62
CA VAL A 84 -9.22 -11.08 -2.57
C VAL A 84 -7.81 -11.36 -2.01
N TRP A 85 -7.32 -10.50 -1.12
CA TRP A 85 -5.98 -10.62 -0.54
C TRP A 85 -5.96 -11.20 0.89
N GLY A 86 -7.11 -11.66 1.39
CA GLY A 86 -7.23 -12.24 2.72
C GLY A 86 -7.29 -11.21 3.85
N SER A 87 -6.96 -11.67 5.06
CA SER A 87 -6.97 -10.86 6.28
C SER A 87 -5.86 -9.80 6.29
N TRP A 88 -6.24 -8.54 6.45
CA TRP A 88 -5.29 -7.45 6.65
C TRP A 88 -4.42 -7.66 7.89
N PHE A 89 -5.01 -8.20 8.97
CA PHE A 89 -4.32 -8.43 10.24
C PHE A 89 -3.23 -9.49 10.09
N ASP A 90 -3.56 -10.63 9.47
CA ASP A 90 -2.60 -11.72 9.26
C ASP A 90 -1.46 -11.26 8.35
N HIS A 91 -1.78 -10.45 7.33
CA HIS A 91 -0.77 -9.89 6.44
C HIS A 91 0.21 -8.98 7.20
N VAL A 92 -0.28 -7.97 7.91
CA VAL A 92 0.57 -7.02 8.66
C VAL A 92 1.37 -7.73 9.75
N LYS A 93 0.72 -8.62 10.51
CA LYS A 93 1.38 -9.40 11.56
C LYS A 93 2.48 -10.30 11.01
N GLY A 94 2.20 -11.04 9.94
CA GLY A 94 3.20 -11.91 9.32
C GLY A 94 4.45 -11.13 8.88
N TRP A 95 4.27 -9.99 8.20
CA TRP A 95 5.39 -9.15 7.79
C TRP A 95 6.15 -8.54 8.98
N TRP A 96 5.44 -8.19 10.05
CA TRP A 96 6.04 -7.66 11.28
C TRP A 96 6.92 -8.71 11.99
N GLU A 97 6.48 -9.96 12.04
CA GLU A 97 7.23 -11.09 12.63
C GLU A 97 8.45 -11.51 11.80
N MET A 98 8.46 -11.19 10.50
CA MET A 98 9.58 -11.47 9.60
C MET A 98 10.64 -10.37 9.57
N LYS A 99 10.30 -9.17 10.05
CA LYS A 99 11.15 -7.98 9.85
C LYS A 99 12.52 -8.08 10.50
N ASP A 100 12.64 -8.84 11.58
CA ASP A 100 13.90 -9.04 12.32
C ASP A 100 14.68 -10.26 11.80
N ARG A 101 14.06 -11.11 10.98
CA ARG A 101 14.65 -12.34 10.44
C ARG A 101 15.22 -12.17 9.03
N HIS A 102 14.74 -11.19 8.29
CA HIS A 102 15.14 -10.92 6.91
C HIS A 102 15.42 -9.42 6.71
N GLN A 103 16.00 -9.06 5.57
CA GLN A 103 16.21 -7.65 5.23
C GLN A 103 14.89 -7.00 4.83
N ILE A 104 14.12 -6.56 5.81
CA ILE A 104 12.82 -5.91 5.60
C ILE A 104 12.84 -4.55 6.31
N LEU A 105 12.67 -3.49 5.54
CA LEU A 105 12.40 -2.17 6.07
C LEU A 105 10.89 -1.98 6.20
N PHE A 106 10.41 -1.96 7.43
CA PHE A 106 9.02 -1.69 7.76
C PHE A 106 8.77 -0.18 7.87
N LEU A 107 7.80 0.31 7.10
CA LEU A 107 7.41 1.71 6.98
C LEU A 107 5.93 1.88 7.27
N PHE A 108 5.54 3.06 7.73
CA PHE A 108 4.15 3.43 7.96
C PHE A 108 3.75 4.55 7.02
N TYR A 109 2.60 4.40 6.37
CA TYR A 109 2.05 5.42 5.48
C TYR A 109 1.87 6.76 6.20
N GLU A 110 1.45 6.73 7.46
CA GLU A 110 1.25 7.90 8.30
C GLU A 110 2.56 8.65 8.57
N ASP A 111 3.66 7.92 8.75
CA ASP A 111 4.98 8.51 8.97
C ASP A 111 5.54 9.09 7.66
N ILE A 112 5.31 8.41 6.52
CA ILE A 112 5.63 8.94 5.18
C ILE A 112 4.89 10.25 4.90
N LYS A 113 3.62 10.35 5.32
CA LYS A 113 2.83 11.58 5.17
C LYS A 113 3.27 12.69 6.14
N ARG A 114 3.77 12.33 7.33
CA ARG A 114 4.19 13.28 8.36
C ARG A 114 5.54 13.90 8.06
N ASP A 115 6.52 13.08 7.71
CA ASP A 115 7.88 13.52 7.36
C ASP A 115 8.40 12.68 6.18
N PRO A 116 8.00 13.01 4.94
CA PRO A 116 8.41 12.26 3.76
C PRO A 116 9.93 12.30 3.58
N LYS A 117 10.58 13.40 3.97
CA LYS A 117 12.02 13.59 3.81
C LYS A 117 12.79 12.63 4.71
N HIS A 118 12.36 12.44 5.96
CA HIS A 118 12.92 11.45 6.87
C HIS A 118 12.74 10.01 6.35
N GLU A 119 11.52 9.63 5.96
CA GLU A 119 11.25 8.26 5.49
C GLU A 119 12.00 7.93 4.18
N ILE A 120 12.14 8.89 3.26
CA ILE A 120 12.97 8.69 2.06
C ILE A 120 14.44 8.48 2.43
N ARG A 121 14.99 9.23 3.39
CA ARG A 121 16.38 8.99 3.86
C ARG A 121 16.53 7.58 4.43
N LYS A 122 15.55 7.12 5.22
CA LYS A 122 15.52 5.76 5.79
C LYS A 122 15.55 4.69 4.69
N VAL A 123 14.75 4.86 3.63
CA VAL A 123 14.76 3.98 2.45
C VAL A 123 16.12 4.00 1.74
N MET A 124 16.70 5.18 1.50
CA MET A 124 17.99 5.30 0.83
C MET A 124 19.12 4.64 1.63
N GLN A 125 19.14 4.84 2.95
CA GLN A 125 20.08 4.18 3.86
C GLN A 125 19.93 2.67 3.83
N PHE A 126 18.70 2.15 3.87
CA PHE A 126 18.43 0.72 3.77
C PHE A 126 18.88 0.13 2.42
N MET A 127 18.73 0.88 1.34
CA MET A 127 19.27 0.51 0.02
C MET A 127 20.79 0.62 -0.07
N GLY A 128 21.47 1.19 0.93
CA GLY A 128 22.92 1.43 0.91
C GLY A 128 23.34 2.58 -0.01
N LYS A 129 22.41 3.49 -0.32
CA LYS A 129 22.66 4.65 -1.20
C LYS A 129 22.82 5.92 -0.37
N LYS A 130 23.81 6.74 -0.74
CA LYS A 130 23.92 8.12 -0.26
C LYS A 130 23.05 9.01 -1.16
N VAL A 131 22.33 9.94 -0.55
CA VAL A 131 21.52 10.94 -1.25
C VAL A 131 21.91 12.30 -0.70
N ASP A 132 22.20 13.25 -1.59
CA ASP A 132 22.39 14.64 -1.19
C ASP A 132 21.04 15.31 -0.94
N GLU A 133 21.06 16.44 -0.23
CA GLU A 133 19.85 17.16 0.14
C GLU A 133 19.06 17.69 -1.06
N THR A 134 19.73 18.05 -2.16
CA THR A 134 19.05 18.61 -3.34
C THR A 134 18.27 17.54 -4.11
N VAL A 135 18.86 16.35 -4.25
CA VAL A 135 18.19 15.18 -4.84
C VAL A 135 17.05 14.72 -3.94
N LEU A 136 17.26 14.74 -2.62
CA LEU A 136 16.23 14.37 -1.65
C LEU A 136 15.00 15.30 -1.74
N ASP A 137 15.20 16.61 -1.79
CA ASP A 137 14.11 17.58 -1.95
C ASP A 137 13.36 17.39 -3.27
N LYS A 138 14.10 17.08 -4.35
CA LYS A 138 13.49 16.73 -5.63
C LYS A 138 12.64 15.47 -5.54
N ILE A 139 13.11 14.40 -4.88
CA ILE A 139 12.33 13.17 -4.69
C ILE A 139 11.06 13.48 -3.90
N VAL A 140 11.14 14.26 -2.82
CA VAL A 140 9.97 14.67 -2.03
C VAL A 140 8.96 15.40 -2.91
N GLN A 141 9.42 16.33 -3.76
CA GLN A 141 8.55 17.06 -4.68
C GLN A 141 7.89 16.12 -5.70
N GLU A 142 8.65 15.28 -6.39
CA GLU A 142 8.13 14.38 -7.43
C GLU A 142 7.22 13.27 -6.89
N THR A 143 7.40 12.90 -5.62
CA THR A 143 6.55 11.91 -4.91
C THR A 143 5.42 12.55 -4.12
N SER A 144 5.24 13.88 -4.22
CA SER A 144 4.07 14.55 -3.65
C SER A 144 2.76 14.05 -4.27
N PHE A 145 1.68 14.13 -3.50
CA PHE A 145 0.39 13.59 -3.93
C PHE A 145 -0.11 14.28 -5.19
N GLU A 146 0.06 15.61 -5.26
CA GLU A 146 -0.34 16.47 -6.37
C GLU A 146 0.40 16.07 -7.65
N LYS A 147 1.73 15.95 -7.58
CA LYS A 147 2.56 15.52 -8.72
C LYS A 147 2.23 14.12 -9.18
N MET A 148 2.08 13.17 -8.25
CA MET A 148 1.73 11.79 -8.59
C MET A 148 0.30 11.66 -9.14
N LYS A 149 -0.61 12.54 -8.75
CA LYS A 149 -1.99 12.56 -9.26
C LYS A 149 -2.07 13.10 -10.68
N GLU A 150 -1.21 14.05 -11.03
CA GLU A 150 -1.12 14.62 -12.39
C GLU A 150 -0.35 13.73 -13.36
N ASN A 151 0.59 12.92 -12.86
CA ASN A 151 1.44 12.08 -13.70
C ASN A 151 0.70 10.82 -14.24
N PRO A 152 0.53 10.67 -15.58
CA PRO A 152 -0.14 9.53 -16.21
C PRO A 152 0.46 8.16 -15.87
N MET A 153 1.77 8.12 -15.56
CA MET A 153 2.47 6.87 -15.23
C MET A 153 2.15 6.37 -13.83
N THR A 154 1.69 7.24 -12.93
CA THR A 154 1.39 6.90 -11.53
C THR A 154 -0.09 6.91 -11.22
N ASN A 155 -0.89 7.76 -11.87
CA ASN A 155 -2.32 7.92 -11.60
C ASN A 155 -3.23 6.89 -12.33
N ARG A 156 -2.64 5.99 -13.13
CA ARG A 156 -3.34 4.93 -13.90
C ARG A 156 -4.34 5.45 -14.94
N SER A 157 -4.22 6.70 -15.40
CA SER A 157 -5.14 7.29 -16.39
C SER A 157 -5.09 6.60 -17.76
N THR A 158 -3.99 5.91 -18.05
CA THR A 158 -3.79 5.15 -19.29
C THR A 158 -4.41 3.75 -19.27
N VAL A 159 -4.89 3.27 -18.12
CA VAL A 159 -5.58 1.98 -18.01
C VAL A 159 -6.98 2.11 -18.59
N SER A 160 -7.41 1.12 -19.38
CA SER A 160 -8.73 1.16 -20.01
C SER A 160 -9.85 1.17 -18.98
N LYS A 161 -10.94 1.88 -19.32
CA LYS A 161 -12.17 1.93 -18.52
C LYS A 161 -12.78 0.54 -18.28
N SER A 162 -12.54 -0.42 -19.18
CA SER A 162 -12.95 -1.81 -19.02
C SER A 162 -12.26 -2.55 -17.88
N ILE A 163 -11.13 -2.03 -17.39
CA ILE A 163 -10.36 -2.60 -16.27
C ILE A 163 -10.49 -1.69 -15.04
N LEU A 164 -10.18 -0.41 -15.20
CA LEU A 164 -10.27 0.60 -14.13
C LEU A 164 -11.14 1.77 -14.59
N ASP A 165 -12.37 1.82 -14.10
CA ASP A 165 -13.28 2.94 -14.36
C ASP A 165 -13.04 4.10 -13.38
N GLN A 166 -12.12 4.98 -13.77
CA GLN A 166 -11.79 6.17 -12.97
C GLN A 166 -12.93 7.19 -12.84
N SER A 167 -14.04 7.04 -13.58
CA SER A 167 -15.24 7.88 -13.41
C SER A 167 -16.06 7.49 -12.17
N ILE A 168 -15.95 6.24 -11.69
CA ILE A 168 -16.57 5.77 -10.45
C ILE A 168 -15.78 6.26 -9.23
N SER A 169 -14.46 6.12 -9.28
CA SER A 169 -13.53 6.62 -8.28
C SER A 169 -12.17 6.84 -8.92
N SER A 170 -11.49 7.94 -8.58
CA SER A 170 -10.11 8.13 -9.01
C SER A 170 -9.15 7.19 -8.25
N PHE A 171 -8.15 6.64 -8.95
CA PHE A 171 -7.10 5.83 -8.33
C PHE A 171 -6.33 6.63 -7.26
N MET A 172 -5.96 7.88 -7.57
CA MET A 172 -5.35 8.83 -6.64
C MET A 172 -6.43 9.70 -5.97
N ARG A 173 -7.13 9.13 -4.98
CA ARG A 173 -8.35 9.71 -4.41
C ARG A 173 -8.13 10.98 -3.57
N LYS A 174 -7.57 10.84 -2.37
CA LYS A 174 -7.44 11.94 -1.39
C LYS A 174 -6.06 12.13 -0.77
N GLY A 175 -5.19 11.09 -0.76
CA GLY A 175 -3.80 11.24 -0.32
C GLY A 175 -3.58 11.66 1.14
N VAL A 176 -4.59 11.49 2.00
CA VAL A 176 -4.55 11.85 3.43
C VAL A 176 -4.80 10.62 4.31
N TRP A 177 -4.44 10.72 5.59
CA TRP A 177 -4.69 9.71 6.63
C TRP A 177 -5.82 10.19 7.56
N GLY A 178 -6.50 9.28 8.25
CA GLY A 178 -7.68 9.58 9.08
C GLY A 178 -8.99 9.71 8.29
N LEU A 179 -9.05 9.19 7.07
CA LEU A 179 -10.22 9.26 6.18
C LEU A 179 -11.41 8.47 6.68
N PHE A 180 -11.15 7.40 7.45
CA PHE A 180 -12.22 6.62 8.06
C PHE A 180 -13.13 7.44 8.97
N ILE A 181 -12.58 8.41 9.72
CA ILE A 181 -13.38 9.26 10.63
C ILE A 181 -14.39 10.12 9.84
N ILE A 182 -14.09 10.44 8.58
CA ILE A 182 -14.95 11.25 7.70
C ILE A 182 -16.00 10.37 6.99
N HIS A 183 -15.69 9.09 6.79
CA HIS A 183 -16.56 8.17 6.04
C HIS A 183 -17.57 7.42 6.90
N SER A 184 -17.34 7.36 8.21
CA SER A 184 -18.20 6.64 9.15
C SER A 184 -19.08 7.64 9.89
N ASP A 185 -20.41 7.48 9.85
CA ASP A 185 -21.26 8.08 10.87
C ASP A 185 -20.79 7.62 12.25
N CYS A 186 -20.93 8.49 13.25
CA CYS A 186 -20.30 8.47 14.58
C CYS A 186 -20.33 7.12 15.33
N LEU A 187 -21.21 6.19 14.95
CA LEU A 187 -21.48 4.90 15.61
C LEU A 187 -20.43 3.80 15.35
N VAL A 188 -19.62 3.84 14.28
CA VAL A 188 -18.63 2.77 13.96
C VAL A 188 -17.27 3.01 14.63
N THR A 189 -17.09 4.14 15.33
CA THR A 189 -15.81 4.52 15.93
C THR A 189 -15.38 3.65 17.11
N SER A 190 -16.26 2.83 17.68
CA SER A 190 -16.04 2.02 18.88
C SER A 190 -15.43 0.62 18.64
N CYS A 191 -15.43 0.10 17.41
CA CYS A 191 -15.08 -1.32 17.16
C CYS A 191 -13.60 -1.61 16.89
N LEU A 192 -12.74 -0.59 16.80
CA LEU A 192 -11.30 -0.78 16.61
C LEU A 192 -10.55 0.32 17.37
N PRO A 193 -9.68 0.00 18.35
CA PRO A 193 -9.03 1.01 19.17
C PRO A 193 -8.14 1.93 18.33
N LEU A 194 -8.11 3.20 18.74
CA LEU A 194 -7.38 4.29 18.09
C LEU A 194 -5.85 4.20 18.28
N SER A 195 -5.39 3.29 19.14
CA SER A 195 -3.96 3.04 19.38
C SER A 195 -3.34 2.22 18.24
N ARG A 196 -2.08 2.51 17.91
CA ARG A 196 -1.20 1.62 17.13
C ARG A 196 -1.24 0.22 17.79
N GLN A 197 -2.09 -0.67 17.30
CA GLN A 197 -2.04 -2.08 17.68
C GLN A 197 -1.08 -2.76 16.73
N TYR A 198 0.09 -3.13 17.26
CA TYR A 198 1.00 -4.12 16.69
C TYR A 198 1.12 -5.24 17.71
#